data_AF-A0AAN0NK60-F1
#
_entry.id   AF-A0AAN0NK60-F1
#
_cell.length_a   1.000
_cell.length_b   1.000
_cell.length_c   1.000
_cell.angle_alpha   90.00
_cell.angle_beta   90.00
_cell.angle_gamma   90.00
#
_symmetry.space_group_name_H-M   'P 1'
#
loop_
_entity.id
_entity.type
_entity.pdbx_description
1 polymer ?
#
loop_
_entity_poly.entity_id
_entity_poly.type
_entity_poly.pdbx_seq_one_letter_code
_entity_poly.pdbx_strand_id
1 'polypeptide(L)' 'MIPADRESLFEITPEIAVLMDGGTLAVSDEPEGGSPTGAPTGAILATDEFFDADLFQAG' A
#
# COMPACT_ATOMS: atom_id res chain seq x y z
N MET A 1 4.98 -12.52 5.29
CA MET A 1 3.74 -13.07 4.72
C MET A 1 2.58 -12.28 5.32
N ILE A 2 1.73 -11.70 4.50
CA ILE A 2 0.49 -11.04 4.95
C ILE A 2 -0.53 -12.16 5.18
N PRO A 3 -1.11 -12.30 6.39
CA PRO A 3 -2.10 -13.34 6.64
C PRO A 3 -3.40 -13.01 5.89
N ALA A 4 -4.03 -14.02 5.28
CA ALA A 4 -5.16 -13.82 4.38
C ALA A 4 -6.50 -13.50 5.07
N ASP A 5 -6.61 -13.81 6.35
CA ASP A 5 -7.86 -13.80 7.12
C ASP A 5 -7.88 -12.78 8.28
N ARG A 6 -6.90 -11.86 8.28
CA ARG A 6 -6.79 -10.81 9.31
C ARG A 6 -6.10 -9.58 8.77
N GLU A 7 -6.35 -8.46 9.44
CA GLU A 7 -5.68 -7.20 9.17
C GLU A 7 -4.18 -7.28 9.48
N SER A 8 -3.41 -6.56 8.66
CA SER A 8 -1.99 -6.30 8.85
C SER A 8 -1.77 -4.80 8.88
N LEU A 9 -1.07 -4.34 9.92
CA LEU A 9 -0.69 -2.94 10.05
C LEU A 9 0.79 -2.78 9.71
N PHE A 10 1.09 -1.78 8.90
CA PHE A 10 2.45 -1.39 8.54
C PHE A 10 2.69 0.03 9.01
N GLU A 11 3.71 0.23 9.84
CA GLU A 11 4.13 1.56 10.24
C GLU A 11 4.91 2.22 9.10
N ILE A 12 4.52 3.44 8.77
CA ILE A 12 5.22 4.29 7.81
C ILE A 12 5.78 5.47 8.59
N THR A 13 7.04 5.82 8.33
CA THR A 13 7.64 6.97 9.04
C THR A 13 6.98 8.27 8.56
N PRO A 14 6.92 9.31 9.42
CA PRO A 14 6.31 10.58 9.04
C PRO A 14 6.90 11.20 7.77
N GLU A 15 8.20 11.02 7.54
CA GLU A 15 8.89 11.55 6.36
C GLU A 15 8.40 10.91 5.06
N ILE A 16 8.04 9.62 5.10
CA ILE A 16 7.49 8.89 3.95
C ILE A 16 6.01 9.22 3.79
N ALA A 17 5.25 9.31 4.89
CA ALA A 17 3.82 9.61 4.86
C ALA A 17 3.52 10.94 4.15
N VAL A 18 4.33 11.98 4.38
CA VAL A 18 4.20 13.28 3.70
C VAL A 18 4.38 13.17 2.17
N LEU A 19 5.15 12.19 1.68
CA LEU A 19 5.36 11.97 0.25
C LEU A 19 4.23 11.16 -0.41
N MET A 20 3.36 10.56 0.39
CA MET A 20 2.29 9.67 -0.08
C MET A 20 0.92 10.35 -0.10
N ASP A 21 0.78 11.55 0.47
CA ASP A 21 -0.47 12.30 0.51
C ASP A 21 -1.02 12.58 -0.90
N GLY A 22 -2.27 12.19 -1.14
CA GLY A 22 -2.92 12.25 -2.47
C GLY A 22 -2.34 11.27 -3.51
N GLY A 23 -1.49 10.34 -3.09
CA GLY A 23 -0.97 9.27 -3.94
C GLY A 23 -2.00 8.16 -4.19
N THR A 24 -1.74 7.30 -5.17
CA THR A 24 -2.53 6.07 -5.38
C THR A 24 -1.79 4.87 -4.81
N LEU A 25 -2.44 4.12 -3.92
CA LEU A 25 -1.96 2.82 -3.47
C LEU A 25 -2.45 1.74 -4.43
N ALA A 26 -1.55 0.84 -4.85
CA ALA A 26 -1.89 -0.30 -5.68
C ALA A 26 -1.43 -1.60 -5.02
N VAL A 27 -2.27 -2.64 -5.10
CA VAL A 27 -1.93 -4.01 -4.70
C VAL A 27 -1.71 -4.83 -5.97
N SER A 28 -0.53 -5.42 -6.14
CA SER A 28 -0.19 -6.25 -7.29
C SER A 28 0.13 -7.69 -6.91
N ASP A 29 -0.22 -8.62 -7.81
CA ASP A 29 0.22 -10.02 -7.77
C ASP A 29 1.54 -10.15 -8.53
N GLU A 30 2.67 -10.03 -7.82
CA GLU A 30 4.00 -9.99 -8.44
C GLU A 30 4.56 -11.39 -8.73
N PRO A 31 5.28 -11.56 -9.86
CA PRO A 31 6.03 -12.78 -10.12
C PRO A 31 7.21 -12.95 -9.14
N GLU A 32 7.71 -14.18 -9.03
CA GLU A 32 8.86 -14.50 -8.20
C GLU A 32 10.08 -13.64 -8.59
N GLY A 33 10.73 -13.01 -7.60
CA GLY A 33 11.83 -12.07 -7.81
C GLY A 33 11.43 -10.59 -7.79
N GLY A 34 10.14 -10.26 -7.96
CA GLY A 34 9.61 -8.90 -7.86
C GLY A 34 10.13 -7.90 -8.91
N SER A 35 9.70 -6.65 -8.80
CA SER A 35 10.12 -5.59 -9.71
C SER A 35 11.51 -5.03 -9.36
N PRO A 36 12.45 -4.94 -10.32
CA PRO A 36 13.75 -4.31 -10.09
C PRO A 36 13.69 -2.77 -10.02
N THR A 37 12.55 -2.16 -10.39
CA THR A 37 12.40 -0.70 -10.47
C THR A 37 11.47 -0.12 -9.40
N GLY A 38 10.76 -0.97 -8.68
CA GLY A 38 9.67 -0.56 -7.77
C GLY A 38 8.33 -0.29 -8.47
N ALA A 39 8.27 -0.27 -9.81
CA ALA A 39 7.00 -0.24 -10.54
C ALA A 39 6.34 -1.63 -10.54
N PRO A 40 5.00 -1.76 -10.42
CA PRO A 40 4.33 -3.05 -10.49
C PRO A 40 4.63 -3.76 -11.82
N THR A 41 5.00 -5.04 -11.77
CA THR A 41 5.18 -5.88 -12.97
C THR A 41 4.09 -6.92 -13.14
N GLY A 42 3.39 -7.22 -12.04
CA GLY A 42 2.27 -8.14 -11.98
C GLY A 42 0.92 -7.53 -12.34
N ALA A 43 -0.14 -8.32 -12.18
CA ALA A 43 -1.51 -7.83 -12.32
C ALA A 43 -1.87 -6.93 -11.12
N ILE A 44 -2.45 -5.76 -11.40
CA ILE A 44 -3.02 -4.91 -10.35
C ILE A 44 -4.37 -5.50 -9.92
N LEU A 45 -4.48 -5.86 -8.65
CA LEU A 45 -5.68 -6.46 -8.05
C LEU A 45 -6.61 -5.42 -7.43
N ALA A 46 -6.04 -4.32 -6.93
CA ALA A 46 -6.78 -3.22 -6.34
C ALA A 46 -5.98 -1.93 -6.45
N THR A 47 -6.70 -0.80 -6.53
CA THR A 47 -6.14 0.55 -6.42
C THR A 47 -7.08 1.41 -5.61
N ASP A 48 -6.52 2.29 -4.77
CA ASP A 48 -7.31 3.31 -4.10
C ASP A 48 -6.44 4.55 -3.80
N GLU A 49 -7.09 5.65 -3.39
CA GLU A 49 -6.39 6.83 -2.88
C GLU A 49 -5.70 6.50 -1.55
N PHE A 50 -4.44 6.87 -1.42
CA PHE A 50 -3.72 6.81 -0.16
C PHE A 50 -4.05 8.07 0.64
N PHE A 51 -4.66 7.87 1.80
CA PHE A 51 -5.06 8.93 2.72
C PHE A 51 -4.44 8.67 4.10
N ASP A 52 -4.34 9.73 4.90
CA ASP A 52 -3.97 9.60 6.30
C ASP A 52 -5.01 8.78 7.06
N ALA A 53 -4.59 7.68 7.70
CA ALA A 53 -5.48 6.81 8.46
C ALA A 53 -6.16 7.53 9.64
N ASP A 54 -5.57 8.63 10.13
CA ASP A 54 -6.18 9.46 11.17
C ASP A 54 -7.45 10.19 10.68
N LEU A 55 -7.70 10.27 9.35
CA LEU A 55 -9.00 10.70 8.78
C LEU A 55 -10.12 9.69 9.02
N PHE A 56 -9.77 8.42 9.27
CA PHE A 56 -10.70 7.33 9.55
C PHE A 56 -10.87 7.09 11.06
N GLN A 57 -10.81 8.14 11.89
CA GLN A 57 -11.41 8.06 13.22
C GLN A 57 -12.90 7.74 13.05
N ALA A 58 -13.21 6.45 13.17
CA ALA A 58 -14.57 5.94 13.23
C ALA A 58 -15.28 6.70 14.37
N GLY A 59 -16.28 7.49 13.99
CA GLY A 59 -17.27 8.00 14.92
C GLY A 59 -18.11 6.87 15.51
#